data_AF-A0A5B0SWH3-F1
#
_entry.id   AF-A0A5B0SWH3-F1
#
_cell.length_a   1.000
_cell.length_b   1.000
_cell.length_c   1.000
_cell.angle_alpha   90.00
_cell.angle_beta   90.00
_cell.angle_gamma   90.00
#
_symmetry.space_group_name_H-M   'P 1'
#
loop_
_entity.id
_entity.type
_entity.pdbx_description
1 polymer ?
#
loop_
_entity_poly.entity_id
_entity_poly.type
_entity_poly.pdbx_seq_one_letter_code
_entity_poly.pdbx_strand_id
1 'polypeptide(L)'
;MGHPKDWKYMRVKIDEDLIEQIDNIANTRGEQKADVVADTVEHLVKSRADGSASKRYFSSPESAAYKGIWIRPETYKTICMLSDTDDQNPSRVIYTAIVRFLENPTDK
;
A
#
# COMPACT_ATOMS: atom_id res chain seq x y z
N MET A 1 -16.77 3.15 12.33
CA MET A 1 -15.76 3.59 13.32
C MET A 1 -15.02 4.78 12.71
N GLY A 2 -14.93 5.91 13.41
CA GLY A 2 -14.24 7.10 12.90
C GLY A 2 -12.72 6.89 12.92
N HIS A 3 -12.03 7.40 11.91
CA HIS A 3 -10.57 7.30 11.84
C HIS A 3 -9.93 8.22 12.90
N PRO A 4 -8.86 7.78 13.58
CA PRO A 4 -8.08 8.63 14.49
C PRO A 4 -7.62 9.92 13.79
N LYS A 5 -7.63 11.04 14.52
CA LYS A 5 -7.43 12.42 14.00
C LYS A 5 -6.15 12.64 13.19
N ASP A 6 -5.17 11.77 13.34
CA ASP A 6 -3.83 11.84 12.78
C ASP A 6 -3.65 11.00 11.51
N TRP A 7 -4.65 10.21 11.12
CA TRP A 7 -4.58 9.41 9.90
C TRP A 7 -4.62 10.30 8.65
N LYS A 8 -3.84 9.93 7.65
CA LYS A 8 -3.77 10.67 6.39
C LYS A 8 -4.70 10.04 5.36
N TYR A 9 -5.62 10.84 4.82
CA TYR A 9 -6.40 10.44 3.65
C TYR A 9 -5.60 10.69 2.37
N MET A 10 -5.53 9.66 1.52
CA MET A 10 -4.89 9.74 0.21
C MET A 10 -5.83 9.21 -0.87
N ARG A 11 -5.76 9.82 -2.06
CA ARG A 11 -6.42 9.31 -3.26
C ARG A 11 -5.38 8.60 -4.10
N VAL A 12 -5.57 7.30 -4.29
CA VAL A 12 -4.65 6.45 -5.06
C VAL A 12 -5.41 5.94 -6.28
N LYS A 13 -4.78 6.02 -7.45
CA LYS A 13 -5.30 5.42 -8.66
C LYS A 13 -4.95 3.93 -8.61
N ILE A 14 -5.96 3.08 -8.47
CA ILE A 14 -5.76 1.65 -8.19
C ILE A 14 -6.89 0.83 -8.81
N ASP A 15 -6.53 -0.33 -9.32
CA ASP A 15 -7.48 -1.28 -9.88
C ASP A 15 -8.46 -1.79 -8.81
N GLU A 16 -9.70 -2.03 -9.23
CA GLU A 16 -10.79 -2.38 -8.31
C GLU A 16 -10.58 -3.75 -7.67
N ASP A 17 -10.03 -4.71 -8.42
CA ASP A 17 -9.68 -6.03 -7.95
C ASP A 17 -8.60 -6.02 -6.85
N LEU A 18 -7.59 -5.15 -6.96
CA LEU A 18 -6.54 -5.01 -5.96
C LEU A 18 -7.09 -4.46 -4.65
N ILE A 19 -7.94 -3.42 -4.71
CA ILE A 19 -8.50 -2.84 -3.50
C ILE A 19 -9.52 -3.78 -2.84
N GLU A 20 -10.29 -4.53 -3.63
CA GLU A 20 -11.21 -5.56 -3.13
C GLU A 20 -10.46 -6.69 -2.41
N GLN A 21 -9.30 -7.12 -2.93
CA GLN A 21 -8.46 -8.11 -2.25
C GLN A 21 -7.97 -7.60 -0.89
N ILE A 22 -7.54 -6.33 -0.82
CA ILE A 22 -7.15 -5.72 0.46
C ILE A 22 -8.33 -5.63 1.43
N ASP A 23 -9.53 -5.27 0.95
CA ASP A 23 -10.76 -5.29 1.75
C ASP A 23 -11.08 -6.69 2.28
N ASN A 24 -10.96 -7.71 1.44
CA ASN A 24 -11.21 -9.10 1.81
C ASN A 24 -10.22 -9.60 2.86
N ILE A 25 -8.94 -9.25 2.75
CA ILE A 25 -7.93 -9.58 3.76
C ILE A 25 -8.27 -8.92 5.10
N ALA A 26 -8.59 -7.62 5.08
CA ALA A 26 -8.97 -6.88 6.29
C ALA A 26 -10.19 -7.50 6.97
N ASN A 27 -11.24 -7.79 6.20
CA ASN A 27 -12.45 -8.46 6.70
C ASN A 27 -12.16 -9.85 7.27
N THR A 28 -11.33 -10.64 6.60
CA THR A 28 -10.95 -12.00 7.05
C THR A 28 -10.16 -11.97 8.36
N ARG A 29 -9.29 -10.97 8.54
CA ARG A 29 -8.46 -10.80 9.73
C ARG A 29 -9.16 -10.04 10.87
N GLY A 30 -10.33 -9.45 10.61
CA GLY A 30 -11.00 -8.54 11.55
C GLY A 30 -10.25 -7.22 11.76
N GLU A 31 -9.46 -6.82 10.77
CA GLU A 31 -8.59 -5.62 10.78
C GLU A 31 -9.22 -4.48 9.97
N GLN A 32 -8.67 -3.26 10.10
CA GLN A 32 -9.04 -2.18 9.19
C GLN A 32 -8.20 -2.25 7.93
N LYS A 33 -8.74 -1.78 6.80
CA LYS A 33 -7.98 -1.62 5.54
C LYS A 33 -6.63 -0.93 5.72
N ALA A 34 -6.56 0.07 6.61
CA ALA A 34 -5.34 0.81 6.91
C ALA A 34 -4.24 -0.07 7.55
N ASP A 35 -4.62 -1.12 8.28
CA ASP A 35 -3.70 -2.12 8.84
C ASP A 35 -3.08 -2.95 7.73
N VAL A 36 -3.91 -3.52 6.87
CA VAL A 36 -3.44 -4.31 5.72
C VAL A 36 -2.57 -3.47 4.78
N VAL A 37 -2.91 -2.20 4.56
CA VAL A 37 -2.06 -1.29 3.78
C VAL A 37 -0.71 -1.06 4.49
N ALA A 38 -0.67 -0.96 5.82
CA ALA A 38 0.58 -0.88 6.55
C ALA A 38 1.45 -2.13 6.34
N ASP A 39 0.85 -3.32 6.39
CA ASP A 39 1.54 -4.59 6.10
C ASP A 39 2.11 -4.61 4.68
N THR A 40 1.37 -4.11 3.68
CA THR A 40 1.87 -4.07 2.30
C THR A 40 3.12 -3.21 2.16
N VAL A 41 3.17 -2.08 2.86
CA VAL A 41 4.33 -1.17 2.86
C VAL A 41 5.48 -1.79 3.65
N GLU A 42 5.22 -2.42 4.78
CA GLU A 42 6.25 -3.13 5.54
C GLU A 42 6.85 -4.29 4.73
N HIS A 43 6.02 -5.05 4.02
CA HIS A 43 6.47 -6.09 3.11
C HIS A 43 7.36 -5.52 2.00
N LEU A 44 7.01 -4.37 1.43
CA LEU A 44 7.87 -3.69 0.45
C LEU A 44 9.23 -3.28 1.04
N VAL A 45 9.26 -2.76 2.27
CA VAL A 45 10.50 -2.39 2.95
C VAL A 45 11.36 -3.63 3.22
N LYS A 46 10.78 -4.70 3.76
CA LYS A 46 11.49 -5.96 4.05
C LYS A 46 12.05 -6.59 2.77
N SER A 47 11.22 -6.72 1.74
CA SER A 47 11.62 -7.29 0.44
C SER A 47 12.69 -6.47 -0.27
N ARG A 48 12.79 -5.16 -0.01
CA ARG A 48 13.90 -4.35 -0.51
C ARG A 48 15.18 -4.53 0.29
N ALA A 49 15.06 -4.68 1.62
CA ALA A 49 16.20 -4.88 2.49
C ALA A 49 16.86 -6.25 2.26
N ASP A 50 16.07 -7.29 1.96
CA ASP A 50 16.58 -8.65 1.67
C ASP A 50 16.94 -8.87 0.19
N GLY A 51 16.63 -7.90 -0.69
CA GLY A 51 16.96 -7.93 -2.11
C GLY A 51 15.97 -8.72 -2.99
N SER A 52 14.88 -9.25 -2.43
CA SER A 52 13.84 -9.99 -3.18
C SER A 52 12.94 -9.10 -4.04
N ALA A 53 12.80 -7.81 -3.70
CA ALA A 53 12.06 -6.83 -4.50
C ALA A 53 12.98 -5.82 -5.19
N SER A 54 12.68 -5.58 -6.47
CA SER A 54 13.33 -4.50 -7.23
C SER A 54 12.98 -3.12 -6.68
N LYS A 55 13.91 -2.16 -6.84
CA LYS A 55 13.63 -0.73 -6.65
C LYS A 55 12.62 -0.16 -7.67
N ARG A 56 12.28 -0.92 -8.72
CA ARG A 56 11.28 -0.51 -9.71
C ARG A 56 9.87 -0.45 -9.10
N TYR A 57 9.20 0.66 -9.40
CA TYR A 57 7.81 0.90 -9.05
C TYR A 57 6.89 0.61 -10.23
N PHE A 58 5.70 0.08 -9.92
CA PHE A 58 4.63 -0.08 -10.89
C PHE A 58 3.91 1.23 -11.14
N SER A 59 3.39 1.42 -12.35
CA SER A 59 2.52 2.55 -12.65
C SER A 59 1.07 2.12 -12.53
N SER A 60 0.27 2.92 -11.82
CA SER A 60 -1.18 2.75 -11.79
C SER A 60 -1.75 2.80 -13.22
N PRO A 61 -2.68 1.91 -13.60
CA PRO A 61 -3.29 1.90 -14.92
C PRO A 61 -4.02 3.21 -15.23
N GLU A 62 -3.99 3.63 -16.49
CA GLU A 62 -4.64 4.88 -16.89
C GLU A 62 -6.17 4.84 -16.77
N SER A 63 -6.77 3.66 -16.91
CA SER A 63 -8.21 3.43 -16.77
C SER A 63 -8.70 3.27 -15.33
N ALA A 64 -7.79 3.04 -14.37
CA ALA A 64 -8.16 2.79 -12.98
C ALA A 64 -8.80 4.02 -12.31
N ALA A 65 -9.75 3.77 -11.41
CA ALA A 65 -10.41 4.82 -10.65
C ALA A 65 -9.53 5.30 -9.47
N TYR A 66 -9.76 6.52 -9.02
CA TYR A 66 -9.20 6.99 -7.75
C TYR A 66 -10.01 6.43 -6.59
N LYS A 67 -9.37 5.63 -5.74
CA LYS A 67 -9.95 5.16 -4.48
C LYS A 67 -9.33 5.92 -3.30
N GLY A 68 -10.17 6.22 -2.31
CA GLY A 68 -9.76 6.84 -1.07
C GLY A 68 -9.22 5.81 -0.10
N ILE A 69 -8.02 6.05 0.42
CA ILE A 69 -7.37 5.15 1.38
C ILE A 69 -6.92 6.00 2.58
N TRP A 70 -7.26 5.54 3.77
CA TRP A 70 -6.73 6.09 5.01
C TRP A 70 -5.44 5.37 5.39
N ILE A 71 -4.42 6.14 5.73
CA ILE A 71 -3.07 5.66 6.03
C ILE A 71 -2.71 6.07 7.46
N ARG A 72 -2.19 5.12 8.24
CA ARG A 72 -1.67 5.39 9.59
C ARG A 72 -0.48 6.36 9.53
N PRO A 73 -0.28 7.23 10.53
CA PRO A 73 0.78 8.25 10.50
C PRO A 73 2.17 7.66 10.27
N GLU A 74 2.52 6.57 10.96
CA GLU A 74 3.84 5.93 10.81
C GLU A 74 4.02 5.32 9.42
N THR A 75 3.00 4.64 8.90
CA THR A 75 2.99 4.13 7.52
C THR A 75 3.16 5.26 6.52
N TYR A 76 2.49 6.40 6.72
CA TYR A 76 2.63 7.57 5.86
C TYR A 76 4.04 8.14 5.86
N LYS A 77 4.71 8.21 7.03
CA LYS A 77 6.13 8.61 7.11
C LYS A 77 7.02 7.67 6.30
N THR A 78 6.82 6.36 6.43
CA THR A 78 7.59 5.36 5.65
C THR A 78 7.33 5.52 4.14
N ILE A 79 6.08 5.73 3.73
CA ILE A 79 5.74 6.00 2.33
C ILE A 79 6.49 7.23 1.82
N CYS A 80 6.47 8.36 2.55
CA CYS A 80 7.19 9.56 2.16
C CYS A 80 8.70 9.32 2.09
N MET A 81 9.29 8.62 3.06
CA MET A 81 10.70 8.28 3.05
C MET A 81 11.11 7.47 1.81
N LEU A 82 10.33 6.45 1.44
CA LEU A 82 10.54 5.68 0.22
C LEU A 82 10.36 6.55 -1.03
N SER A 83 9.35 7.40 -1.02
CA SER A 83 9.04 8.34 -2.10
C SER A 83 10.22 9.27 -2.38
N ASP A 84 10.77 9.88 -1.32
CA ASP A 84 11.86 10.85 -1.41
C ASP A 84 13.18 10.15 -1.79
N THR A 85 13.44 8.96 -1.23
CA THR A 85 14.67 8.20 -1.48
C THR A 85 14.77 7.74 -2.94
N ASP A 86 13.64 7.34 -3.54
CA ASP A 86 13.60 6.76 -4.88
C ASP A 86 13.04 7.72 -5.95
N ASP A 87 12.86 9.00 -5.60
CA ASP A 87 12.29 10.05 -6.46
C ASP A 87 10.96 9.61 -7.12
N GLN A 88 10.03 9.14 -6.30
CA GLN A 88 8.72 8.68 -6.72
C GLN A 88 7.59 9.52 -6.12
N ASN A 89 6.37 9.28 -6.62
CA ASN A 89 5.16 9.81 -6.02
C ASN A 89 4.67 8.87 -4.89
N PRO A 90 4.19 9.38 -3.74
CA PRO A 90 3.67 8.56 -2.64
C PRO A 90 2.55 7.60 -3.05
N SER A 91 1.65 8.02 -3.94
CA SER A 91 0.58 7.14 -4.45
C SER A 91 1.14 5.97 -5.27
N ARG A 92 2.27 6.16 -5.95
CA ARG A 92 2.96 5.10 -6.69
C ARG A 92 3.65 4.10 -5.75
N VAL A 93 4.16 4.58 -4.62
CA VAL A 93 4.68 3.73 -3.54
C VAL A 93 3.57 2.83 -3.00
N ILE A 94 2.41 3.39 -2.68
CA ILE A 94 1.25 2.63 -2.18
C ILE A 94 0.80 1.59 -3.21
N TYR A 95 0.62 1.99 -4.48
CA TYR A 95 0.23 1.05 -5.54
C TYR A 95 1.23 -0.11 -5.67
N THR A 96 2.52 0.19 -5.69
CA THR A 96 3.57 -0.84 -5.80
C THR A 96 3.60 -1.77 -4.60
N ALA A 97 3.41 -1.24 -3.39
CA ALA A 97 3.37 -2.03 -2.16
C ALA A 97 2.21 -3.05 -2.21
N ILE A 98 1.02 -2.60 -2.60
CA ILE A 98 -0.16 -3.46 -2.73
C ILE A 98 0.06 -4.54 -3.79
N VAL A 99 0.52 -4.17 -5.00
CA VAL A 99 0.75 -5.13 -6.08
C VAL A 99 1.75 -6.21 -5.64
N ARG A 100 2.90 -5.82 -5.09
CA ARG A 100 3.92 -6.79 -4.67
C ARG A 100 3.45 -7.71 -3.55
N PHE A 101 2.70 -7.16 -2.59
CA PHE A 101 2.13 -7.93 -1.49
C PHE A 101 1.16 -9.00 -1.99
N LEU A 102 0.36 -8.69 -3.03
CA LEU A 102 -0.60 -9.63 -3.62
C LEU A 102 0.04 -10.60 -4.64
N GLU A 103 1.11 -10.20 -5.33
CA GLU A 103 1.87 -11.07 -6.26
C GLU A 103 2.68 -12.15 -5.52
N ASN A 104 3.16 -11.86 -4.30
CA ASN A 104 3.87 -12.80 -3.44
C ASN A 104 3.01 -13.15 -2.22
N PRO A 105 2.00 -14.03 -2.35
CA PRO A 105 1.29 -14.57 -1.21
C PRO A 105 2.21 -15.54 -0.46
N THR A 106 3.20 -15.02 0.26
CA THR A 106 4.00 -15.77 1.24
C THR A 106 3.14 -16.00 2.47
N ASP A 107 2.03 -16.71 2.31
CA ASP A 107 1.20 -17.36 3.35
C ASP A 107 0.14 -18.21 2.62
N LYS A 108 0.55 -19.39 2.15
CA LYS A 108 -0.31 -20.54 1.87
C LYS A 108 0.22 -21.74 2.62
#